data_AF-A0A7C3R8Q2-F1
#
_entry.id   AF-A0A7C3R8Q2-F1
#
_cell.length_a   1.000
_cell.length_b   1.000
_cell.length_c   1.000
_cell.angle_alpha   90.00
_cell.angle_beta   90.00
_cell.angle_gamma   90.00
#
_symmetry.space_group_name_H-M   'P 1'
#
loop_
_entity.id
_entity.type
_entity.pdbx_description
1 polymer ?
#
loop_
_entity_poly.entity_id
_entity_poly.type
_entity_poly.pdbx_seq_one_letter_code
_entity_poly.pdbx_strand_id
1 'polypeptide(L)'
;NLTDEQINKIKEVRDKYYKKLKELWSRLQDAVFSLRQLQFEKQPDKAQIDKTKDEINNLRKEISKTMNEYWKEIKEILTKEQLAKLTPPYRVRRAPWGPCPFYRW
;
A
#
# COMPACT_ATOMS: atom_id res chain seq x y z
N ASN A 1 17.39 5.68 17.96
CA ASN A 1 17.62 6.88 17.13
C ASN A 1 18.25 6.43 15.82
N LEU A 2 17.83 7.03 14.70
CA LEU A 2 18.38 6.78 13.37
C LEU A 2 19.57 7.73 13.13
N THR A 3 20.57 7.29 12.38
CA THR A 3 21.63 8.19 11.90
C THR A 3 21.17 8.99 10.67
N ASP A 4 21.85 10.09 10.36
CA ASP A 4 21.52 10.90 9.18
C ASP A 4 21.64 10.10 7.88
N GLU A 5 22.61 9.20 7.79
CA GLU A 5 22.75 8.28 6.66
C GLU A 5 21.57 7.31 6.54
N GLN A 6 21.07 6.78 7.66
CA GLN A 6 19.88 5.92 7.68
C GLN A 6 18.63 6.70 7.25
N ILE A 7 18.50 7.95 7.70
CA ILE A 7 17.38 8.83 7.31
C ILE A 7 17.38 9.08 5.80
N ASN A 8 18.54 9.38 5.22
CA ASN A 8 18.65 9.63 3.78
C ASN A 8 18.31 8.37 2.96
N LYS A 9 18.82 7.19 3.33
CA LYS A 9 18.47 5.92 2.67
C LYS A 9 16.98 5.60 2.78
N ILE A 10 16.36 5.87 3.94
CA ILE A 10 14.92 5.69 4.13
C ILE A 10 14.12 6.64 3.22
N LYS A 11 14.55 7.89 3.04
CA LYS A 11 13.89 8.84 2.13
C LYS A 11 13.94 8.34 0.69
N GLU A 12 15.10 7.87 0.22
CA GLU A 12 15.26 7.32 -1.12
C GLU A 12 14.36 6.11 -1.37
N VAL A 13 14.30 5.17 -0.41
CA VAL A 13 13.39 4.03 -0.49
C VAL A 13 11.92 4.50 -0.50
N ARG A 14 11.55 5.48 0.32
CA ARG A 14 10.19 6.04 0.30
C ARG A 14 9.85 6.64 -1.05
N ASP A 15 10.73 7.43 -1.64
CA ASP A 15 10.49 8.10 -2.93
C ASP A 15 10.39 7.09 -4.08
N LYS A 16 11.25 6.06 -4.07
CA LYS A 16 11.22 4.95 -5.02
C LYS A 16 9.86 4.26 -5.06
N TYR A 17 9.29 3.96 -3.89
CA TYR A 17 8.03 3.23 -3.80
C TYR A 17 6.79 4.13 -3.84
N TYR A 18 6.93 5.42 -3.54
CA TYR A 18 5.80 6.36 -3.47
C TYR A 18 5.02 6.43 -4.77
N LYS A 19 5.70 6.64 -5.91
CA LYS A 19 5.03 6.77 -7.22
C LYS A 19 4.24 5.50 -7.59
N LYS A 20 4.88 4.34 -7.45
CA LYS A 20 4.29 3.03 -7.75
C LYS A 20 3.08 2.74 -6.87
N LEU A 21 3.19 2.97 -5.56
CA LEU A 21 2.07 2.77 -4.64
C LEU A 21 0.94 3.75 -4.92
N LYS A 22 1.25 5.03 -5.18
CA LYS A 22 0.25 6.05 -5.51
C LYS A 22 -0.60 5.64 -6.71
N GLU A 23 0.04 5.16 -7.77
CA GLU A 23 -0.64 4.69 -8.98
C GLU A 23 -1.54 3.49 -8.69
N LEU A 24 -1.03 2.47 -7.98
CA LEU A 24 -1.81 1.28 -7.61
C LEU A 24 -3.02 1.63 -6.72
N TRP A 25 -2.86 2.56 -5.79
CA TRP A 25 -3.95 3.03 -4.95
C TRP A 25 -5.00 3.81 -5.74
N SER A 26 -4.59 4.64 -6.70
CA SER A 26 -5.51 5.35 -7.61
C SER A 26 -6.36 4.35 -8.39
N ARG A 27 -5.71 3.38 -9.06
CA ARG A 27 -6.41 2.34 -9.82
C ARG A 27 -7.36 1.52 -8.95
N LEU A 28 -6.96 1.22 -7.70
CA LEU A 28 -7.83 0.53 -6.76
C LEU A 28 -9.07 1.36 -6.39
N GLN A 29 -8.91 2.67 -6.19
CA GLN A 29 -10.02 3.57 -5.90
C GLN A 29 -10.99 3.65 -7.08
N ASP A 30 -10.47 3.78 -8.29
CA ASP A 30 -11.25 3.82 -9.52
C ASP A 30 -12.05 2.52 -9.70
N ALA A 31 -11.41 1.36 -9.56
CA ALA A 31 -12.08 0.06 -9.68
C ALA A 31 -13.15 -0.16 -8.59
N VAL A 32 -12.89 0.27 -7.35
CA VAL A 32 -13.89 0.23 -6.27
C VAL A 32 -15.06 1.17 -6.54
N PHE A 33 -14.80 2.35 -7.12
CA PHE A 33 -15.85 3.28 -7.52
C PHE A 33 -16.71 2.67 -8.63
N SER A 34 -16.11 2.11 -9.69
CA SER A 34 -16.81 1.42 -10.77
C SER A 34 -17.66 0.26 -10.25
N LEU A 35 -17.13 -0.56 -9.33
CA LEU A 35 -17.90 -1.64 -8.72
C LEU A 35 -19.14 -1.11 -7.98
N ARG A 36 -19.03 0.01 -7.27
CA ARG A 36 -20.17 0.63 -6.58
C ARG A 36 -21.20 1.15 -7.59
N GLN A 37 -20.77 1.76 -8.68
CA GLN A 37 -21.70 2.23 -9.73
C GLN A 37 -22.50 1.06 -10.31
N LEU A 38 -21.83 -0.04 -10.68
CA LEU A 38 -22.48 -1.25 -11.20
C LEU A 38 -23.50 -1.85 -10.22
N GLN A 39 -23.25 -1.75 -8.91
CA GLN A 39 -24.18 -2.23 -7.89
C GLN A 39 -25.46 -1.39 -7.75
N PHE A 40 -25.46 -0.14 -8.24
CA PHE A 40 -26.64 0.73 -8.24
C PHE A 40 -27.46 0.64 -9.54
N GLU A 41 -26.98 -0.10 -10.54
CA GLU A 41 -27.74 -0.32 -11.77
C GLU A 41 -28.97 -1.21 -11.53
N LYS A 42 -30.08 -0.90 -12.20
CA LYS A 42 -31.35 -1.65 -12.05
C LYS A 42 -31.25 -3.11 -12.49
N GLN A 43 -30.33 -3.42 -13.41
CA GLN A 43 -30.04 -4.77 -13.90
C GLN A 43 -28.52 -4.94 -14.00
N PRO A 44 -27.85 -5.32 -12.90
CA PRO A 44 -26.40 -5.39 -12.88
C PRO A 44 -25.88 -6.53 -13.76
N ASP A 45 -24.92 -6.23 -14.63
CA ASP A 45 -24.16 -7.26 -15.33
C ASP A 45 -23.23 -7.98 -14.33
N LYS A 46 -23.63 -9.19 -13.95
CA LYS A 46 -22.87 -10.04 -13.03
C LYS A 46 -21.46 -10.34 -13.54
N ALA A 47 -21.28 -10.51 -14.86
CA ALA A 47 -19.97 -10.79 -15.43
C ALA A 47 -19.04 -9.59 -15.30
N GLN A 48 -19.56 -8.37 -15.48
CA GLN A 48 -18.80 -7.14 -15.30
C GLN A 48 -18.45 -6.88 -13.82
N ILE A 49 -19.38 -7.17 -12.91
CA ILE A 49 -19.13 -7.11 -11.47
C ILE A 49 -18.00 -8.06 -11.05
N ASP A 50 -18.03 -9.31 -11.50
CA ASP A 50 -17.04 -10.31 -11.10
C ASP A 50 -15.65 -9.99 -11.68
N LYS A 51 -15.58 -9.54 -12.94
CA LYS A 51 -14.34 -9.00 -13.53
C LYS A 51 -13.76 -7.85 -12.70
N THR A 52 -14.61 -6.91 -12.27
CA THR A 52 -14.18 -5.75 -11.47
C THR A 52 -13.70 -6.17 -10.08
N LYS A 53 -14.33 -7.17 -9.45
CA LYS A 53 -13.85 -7.76 -8.18
C LYS A 53 -12.49 -8.43 -8.35
N ASP A 54 -12.27 -9.15 -9.45
CA ASP A 54 -10.98 -9.79 -9.73
C ASP A 54 -9.87 -8.77 -9.94
N GLU A 55 -10.15 -7.67 -10.65
CA GLU A 55 -9.22 -6.55 -10.79
C GLU A 55 -8.86 -5.94 -9.42
N ILE A 56 -9.86 -5.66 -8.58
CA ILE A 56 -9.65 -5.17 -7.20
C ILE A 56 -8.77 -6.13 -6.40
N ASN A 57 -9.01 -7.44 -6.50
CA ASN A 57 -8.23 -8.45 -5.79
C ASN A 57 -6.79 -8.49 -6.28
N ASN A 58 -6.55 -8.37 -7.59
CA ASN A 58 -5.22 -8.33 -8.17
C ASN A 58 -4.47 -7.06 -7.74
N LEU A 59 -5.10 -5.89 -7.81
CA LEU A 59 -4.52 -4.62 -7.34
C LEU A 59 -4.15 -4.69 -5.84
N ARG A 60 -5.00 -5.30 -5.00
CA ARG A 60 -4.68 -5.52 -3.58
C ARG A 60 -3.47 -6.43 -3.37
N LYS A 61 -3.32 -7.48 -4.18
CA LYS A 61 -2.13 -8.36 -4.14
C LYS A 61 -0.88 -7.61 -4.54
N GLU A 62 -0.93 -6.80 -5.59
CA GLU A 62 0.19 -5.99 -6.07
C GLU A 62 0.62 -4.92 -5.05
N ILE A 63 -0.34 -4.23 -4.43
CA ILE A 63 -0.07 -3.30 -3.32
C ILE A 63 0.59 -4.04 -2.17
N SER A 64 0.07 -5.20 -1.78
CA SER A 64 0.62 -6.01 -0.69
C SER A 64 2.07 -6.44 -0.98
N LYS A 65 2.34 -6.91 -2.21
CA LYS A 65 3.68 -7.29 -2.66
C LYS A 65 4.64 -6.10 -2.62
N THR A 66 4.24 -4.97 -3.21
CA THR A 66 5.04 -3.75 -3.25
C THR A 66 5.34 -3.21 -1.85
N MET A 67 4.37 -3.29 -0.93
CA MET A 67 4.57 -2.91 0.47
C MET A 67 5.52 -3.85 1.20
N ASN A 68 5.47 -5.16 0.93
CA ASN A 68 6.41 -6.12 1.50
C ASN A 68 7.84 -5.86 1.01
N GLU A 69 8.01 -5.53 -0.27
CA GLU A 69 9.30 -5.14 -0.86
C GLU A 69 9.82 -3.85 -0.22
N TYR A 70 8.98 -2.82 -0.11
CA TYR A 70 9.30 -1.58 0.62
C TYR A 70 9.77 -1.86 2.05
N TRP A 71 9.01 -2.64 2.81
CA TRP A 71 9.38 -2.95 4.20
C TRP A 71 10.64 -3.83 4.30
N LYS A 72 10.91 -4.68 3.31
CA LYS A 72 12.15 -5.45 3.25
C LYS A 72 13.35 -4.50 3.10
N GLU A 73 13.31 -3.57 2.16
CA GLU A 73 14.38 -2.58 1.96
C GLU A 73 14.57 -1.68 3.18
N ILE A 74 13.48 -1.24 3.83
CA ILE A 74 13.59 -0.48 5.09
C ILE A 74 14.30 -1.29 6.18
N LYS A 75 13.98 -2.58 6.31
CA LYS A 75 14.60 -3.45 7.33
C LYS A 75 16.10 -3.66 7.08
N GLU A 76 16.54 -3.66 5.83
CA GLU A 76 17.95 -3.78 5.46
C GLU A 76 18.79 -2.54 5.84
N ILE A 77 18.15 -1.37 6.01
CA ILE A 77 18.80 -0.13 6.47
C ILE A 77 18.97 -0.10 7.99
N LEU A 78 18.10 -0.79 8.73
CA LEU A 78 18.04 -0.75 10.19
C LEU A 78 18.97 -1.80 10.81
N THR A 79 19.54 -1.47 11.97
CA THR A 79 20.31 -2.43 12.76
C THR A 79 19.41 -3.44 13.46
N LYS A 80 19.95 -4.59 13.87
CA LYS A 80 19.21 -5.63 14.61
C LYS A 80 18.55 -5.10 15.88
N GLU A 81 19.23 -4.20 16.60
CA GLU A 81 18.70 -3.56 17.81
C GLU A 81 17.57 -2.56 17.50
N GLN A 82 17.66 -1.82 16.39
CA GLN A 82 16.60 -0.93 15.93
C GLN A 82 15.38 -1.73 15.46
N LEU A 83 15.60 -2.86 14.78
CA LEU A 83 14.53 -3.79 14.37
C LEU A 83 13.80 -4.40 15.57
N ALA A 84 14.51 -4.73 16.64
CA ALA A 84 13.91 -5.28 17.87
C ALA A 84 12.95 -4.29 18.56
N LYS A 85 13.09 -2.98 18.31
CA LYS A 85 12.19 -1.94 18.81
C LYS A 85 10.94 -1.74 17.95
N LEU A 86 10.89 -2.34 16.74
CA LEU A 86 9.70 -2.29 15.89
C LEU A 86 8.68 -3.34 16.37
N THR A 87 7.65 -2.91 17.10
CA THR A 87 6.57 -3.80 17.54
C THR A 87 5.73 -4.25 16.34
N PRO A 88 5.57 -5.57 16.08
CA PRO A 88 4.62 -6.07 15.10
C PRO A 88 3.17 -5.91 15.61
N PRO A 89 2.16 -5.73 14.73
CA PRO A 89 2.29 -5.62 13.29
C PRO A 89 2.51 -4.16 12.89
N TYR A 90 3.57 -3.91 12.14
CA TYR A 90 3.79 -2.68 11.34
C TYR A 90 2.69 -2.43 10.29
N ARG A 91 1.65 -3.29 10.25
CA ARG A 91 0.37 -2.99 9.60
C ARG A 91 -0.38 -1.99 10.49
N VAL A 92 -0.02 -0.72 10.34
CA VAL A 92 -0.84 0.38 10.83
C VAL A 92 -2.28 0.11 10.39
N ARG A 93 -3.24 0.29 11.30
CA ARG A 93 -4.66 0.34 10.95
C ARG A 93 -4.79 1.18 9.68
N ARG A 94 -5.10 0.52 8.57
CA ARG A 94 -5.22 1.18 7.27
C ARG A 94 -6.33 2.22 7.43
N ALA A 95 -6.03 3.49 7.21
CA ALA A 95 -7.10 4.41 6.86
C ALA A 95 -7.76 3.84 5.60
N PRO A 96 -9.10 3.78 5.51
CA PRO A 96 -9.76 3.13 4.39
C PRO A 96 -9.51 3.84 3.04
N TRP A 97 -8.94 5.07 3.06
CA TRP A 97 -8.84 5.98 1.92
C TRP A 97 -7.59 6.88 1.95
N GLY A 98 -6.37 6.35 2.09
CA GLY A 98 -5.19 7.23 1.97
C GLY A 98 -3.84 6.53 1.93
N PRO A 99 -2.82 7.17 1.33
CA PRO A 99 -1.46 6.65 1.27
C PRO A 99 -0.93 6.47 2.69
N CYS A 100 0.00 5.52 2.83
CA CYS A 100 0.61 5.06 4.07
C CYS A 100 0.67 6.15 5.15
N PRO A 101 0.20 5.88 6.39
CA PRO A 101 0.25 6.87 7.45
C PRO A 101 1.68 7.38 7.57
N PHE A 102 1.84 8.69 7.44
CA PHE A 102 3.09 9.36 7.68
C PHE A 102 3.43 9.14 9.15
N TYR A 103 4.28 8.16 9.44
CA TYR A 103 4.97 8.12 10.72
C TYR A 103 5.84 9.36 10.80
N ARG A 104 5.45 10.28 11.67
CA ARG A 104 6.29 11.37 12.16
C ARG A 104 7.29 10.71 13.12
N TRP A 105 8.53 10.60 12.67
CA TRP A 105 9.66 10.12 13.47
C TRP A 105 10.24 11.27 14.27
#